data_AF-A0A358QWC8-F1
#
_entry.id   AF-A0A358QWC8-F1
#
_cell.length_a   1.000
_cell.length_b   1.000
_cell.length_c   1.000
_cell.angle_alpha   90.00
_cell.angle_beta   90.00
_cell.angle_gamma   90.00
#
_symmetry.space_group_name_H-M   'P 1'
#
loop_
_entity.id
_entity.type
_entity.pdbx_description
1 polymer ?
#
loop_
_entity_poly.entity_id
_entity_poly.type
_entity_poly.pdbx_seq_one_letter_code
_entity_poly.pdbx_strand_id
1 'polypeptide(L)'
;MIHRQNIEKTAGEETMSSINDRDLMTYAMREALAREKHMSAKLKDFHDNSSDRNIKRLCSELATTCESRINIITSGMNNLYIRQE
;
A
#
# COMPACT_ATOMS: atom_id res chain seq x y z
N MET A 1 27.54 8.80 -57.52
CA MET A 1 26.19 8.39 -57.10
C MET A 1 26.27 6.91 -56.73
N ILE A 2 26.45 6.60 -55.44
CA ILE A 2 26.45 5.20 -54.94
C ILE A 2 25.45 5.14 -53.80
N HIS A 3 24.41 4.35 -54.04
CA HIS A 3 23.42 3.91 -53.06
C HIS A 3 24.11 3.04 -52.00
N ARG A 4 23.90 3.34 -50.72
CA ARG A 4 24.10 2.37 -49.65
C ARG A 4 22.88 2.40 -48.74
N GLN A 5 22.03 1.40 -48.90
CA GLN A 5 20.94 1.08 -47.99
C GLN A 5 21.48 0.43 -46.72
N ASN A 6 20.89 0.89 -45.60
CA ASN A 6 20.51 0.18 -44.37
C ASN A 6 21.61 -0.49 -43.51
N ILE A 7 21.55 -0.23 -42.19
CA ILE A 7 21.22 -1.21 -41.14
C ILE A 7 21.01 -0.45 -39.81
N GLU A 8 19.75 -0.44 -39.38
CA GLU A 8 19.23 -0.69 -38.02
C GLU A 8 20.03 -0.21 -36.80
N LYS A 9 19.34 0.54 -35.92
CA LYS A 9 18.91 0.00 -34.61
C LYS A 9 18.02 1.00 -33.88
N THR A 10 16.79 0.57 -33.68
CA THR A 10 15.85 0.94 -32.62
C THR A 10 16.44 1.76 -31.48
N ALA A 11 16.23 3.08 -31.50
CA ALA A 11 16.09 3.82 -30.27
C ALA A 11 14.72 3.42 -29.71
N GLY A 12 14.69 2.33 -28.94
CA GLY A 12 13.60 2.15 -28.00
C GLY A 12 13.60 3.39 -27.12
N GLU A 13 12.63 4.27 -27.34
CA GLU A 13 12.18 5.19 -26.30
C GLU A 13 11.69 4.29 -25.17
N GLU A 14 12.62 3.90 -24.30
CA GLU A 14 12.30 3.54 -22.93
C GLU A 14 11.65 4.80 -22.36
N THR A 15 10.33 4.85 -22.45
CA THR A 15 9.50 5.76 -21.67
C THR A 15 9.85 5.48 -20.22
N MET A 16 10.80 6.24 -19.68
CA MET A 16 11.01 6.38 -18.24
C MET A 16 9.66 6.81 -17.68
N SER A 17 8.88 5.83 -17.22
CA SER A 17 7.62 6.04 -16.52
C SER A 17 7.97 6.76 -15.23
N SER A 18 8.01 8.09 -15.27
CA SER A 18 8.19 8.89 -14.06
C SER A 18 6.94 8.71 -13.23
N ILE A 19 7.00 7.82 -12.23
CA ILE A 19 6.01 7.80 -11.16
C ILE A 19 6.01 9.21 -10.59
N ASN A 20 4.89 9.92 -10.74
CA ASN A 20 4.74 11.23 -10.12
C ASN A 20 4.50 11.05 -8.62
N ASP A 21 4.81 12.07 -7.83
CA ASP A 21 4.70 12.01 -6.36
C ASP A 21 3.27 11.66 -5.88
N ARG A 22 2.25 11.99 -6.67
CA ARG A 22 0.85 11.67 -6.38
C ARG A 22 0.58 10.17 -6.52
N ASP A 23 1.12 9.53 -7.54
CA ASP A 23 0.99 8.09 -7.76
C ASP A 23 1.76 7.32 -6.67
N LEU A 24 2.95 7.79 -6.31
CA LEU A 24 3.72 7.22 -5.19
C LEU A 24 2.98 7.33 -3.86
N MET A 25 2.42 8.51 -3.56
CA MET A 25 1.61 8.73 -2.36
C MET A 25 0.35 7.86 -2.36
N THR A 26 -0.31 7.74 -3.51
CA THR A 26 -1.50 6.90 -3.68
C THR A 26 -1.20 5.44 -3.39
N TYR A 27 -0.12 4.92 -3.96
CA TYR A 27 0.35 3.56 -3.71
C TYR A 27 0.68 3.35 -2.22
N ALA A 28 1.48 4.25 -1.63
CA ALA A 28 1.89 4.14 -0.24
C ALA A 28 0.70 4.15 0.74
N MET A 29 -0.29 5.01 0.50
CA MET A 29 -1.50 5.09 1.33
C MET A 29 -2.37 3.84 1.22
N ARG A 30 -2.54 3.29 0.01
CA ARG A 30 -3.27 2.03 -0.20
C ARG A 30 -2.57 0.86 0.48
N GLU A 31 -1.26 0.77 0.32
CA GLU A 31 -0.43 -0.26 0.92
C GLU A 31 -0.47 -0.18 2.46
N ALA A 32 -0.38 1.02 3.02
CA ALA A 32 -0.53 1.24 4.47
C ALA A 32 -1.91 0.81 4.97
N LEU A 33 -2.99 1.17 4.27
CA LEU A 33 -4.35 0.76 4.64
C LEU A 33 -4.51 -0.76 4.61
N ALA A 34 -4.00 -1.43 3.57
CA ALA A 34 -4.07 -2.89 3.44
C ALA A 34 -3.31 -3.58 4.57
N ARG A 35 -2.11 -3.10 4.92
CA ARG A 35 -1.30 -3.64 6.02
C ARG A 35 -1.97 -3.49 7.38
N GLU A 36 -2.55 -2.33 7.66
CA GLU A 36 -3.26 -2.10 8.92
C GLU A 36 -4.51 -2.98 9.05
N LYS A 37 -5.29 -3.13 7.97
CA LYS A 37 -6.43 -4.06 7.94
C LYS A 37 -5.99 -5.50 8.17
N HIS A 38 -4.91 -5.93 7.53
CA HIS A 38 -4.36 -7.28 7.70
C HIS A 38 -3.87 -7.52 9.13
N MET A 39 -3.15 -6.55 9.71
CA MET A 39 -2.66 -6.62 11.09
C MET A 39 -3.83 -6.73 12.08
N SER A 40 -4.87 -5.91 11.91
CA SER A 40 -6.07 -5.96 12.75
C SER A 40 -6.73 -7.34 12.72
N ALA A 41 -6.88 -7.94 11.52
CA ALA A 41 -7.40 -9.30 11.38
C ALA A 41 -6.54 -10.34 12.11
N LYS A 42 -5.21 -10.26 11.96
CA LYS A 42 -4.27 -11.17 12.66
C LYS A 42 -4.33 -11.04 14.18
N LEU A 43 -4.42 -9.82 14.69
CA LEU A 43 -4.54 -9.57 16.13
C LEU A 43 -5.83 -10.16 16.68
N LYS A 44 -6.93 -10.05 15.92
CA LYS A 44 -8.20 -10.70 16.28
C LYS A 44 -8.08 -12.22 16.28
N ASP A 45 -7.46 -12.81 15.26
CA ASP A 45 -7.22 -14.25 15.22
C ASP A 45 -6.38 -14.71 16.43
N PHE A 46 -5.31 -14.00 16.78
CA PHE A 46 -4.49 -14.34 17.94
C PHE A 46 -5.23 -14.15 19.26
N HIS A 47 -6.02 -13.09 19.38
CA HIS A 47 -6.89 -12.88 20.54
C HIS A 47 -7.82 -14.07 20.72
N ASP A 48 -8.54 -14.47 19.67
CA ASP A 48 -9.59 -15.49 19.77
C ASP A 48 -9.02 -16.89 20.05
N ASN A 49 -7.82 -17.18 19.53
CA ASN A 49 -7.15 -18.48 19.71
C ASN A 49 -6.26 -18.58 20.96
N SER A 50 -6.01 -17.49 21.68
CA SER A 50 -5.16 -17.51 22.87
C SER A 50 -5.94 -17.89 24.14
N SER A 51 -5.34 -18.75 24.97
CA SER A 51 -5.80 -19.02 26.35
C SER A 51 -5.18 -18.06 27.38
N ASP A 52 -4.09 -17.37 27.02
CA ASP A 52 -3.40 -16.43 27.90
C ASP A 52 -4.12 -15.07 27.90
N ARG A 53 -4.55 -14.66 29.10
CA ARG A 53 -5.28 -13.40 29.33
C ARG A 53 -4.45 -12.15 29.02
N ASN A 54 -3.15 -12.18 29.27
CA ASN A 54 -2.25 -11.07 28.96
C ASN A 54 -2.08 -10.91 27.45
N ILE A 55 -1.92 -12.03 26.73
CA ILE A 55 -1.86 -12.00 25.26
C ILE A 55 -3.16 -11.46 24.68
N LYS A 56 -4.31 -11.91 25.19
CA LYS A 56 -5.62 -11.37 24.78
C LYS A 56 -5.69 -9.87 24.97
N ARG A 57 -5.37 -9.38 26.17
CA ARG A 57 -5.38 -7.93 26.47
C ARG A 57 -4.48 -7.16 25.50
N LEU A 58 -3.25 -7.62 25.28
CA LEU A 58 -2.31 -6.99 24.36
C LEU A 58 -2.83 -6.96 22.93
N CYS A 59 -3.41 -8.06 22.45
CA CYS A 59 -3.99 -8.12 21.11
C CYS A 59 -5.15 -7.13 20.95
N SER A 60 -6.02 -7.00 21.95
CA SER A 60 -7.12 -6.03 21.94
C SER A 60 -6.62 -4.58 21.91
N GLU A 61 -5.64 -4.24 22.74
CA GLU A 61 -5.05 -2.88 22.79
C GLU A 61 -4.39 -2.51 21.44
N LEU A 62 -3.65 -3.46 20.85
CA LEU A 62 -3.04 -3.26 19.53
C LEU A 62 -4.10 -3.18 18.42
N ALA A 63 -5.19 -3.96 18.49
CA ALA A 63 -6.27 -3.92 17.51
C ALA A 63 -6.98 -2.56 17.51
N THR A 64 -7.29 -2.00 18.68
CA THR A 64 -7.84 -0.63 18.80
C THR A 64 -6.90 0.41 18.20
N THR A 65 -5.59 0.23 18.38
CA THR A 65 -4.60 1.12 17.77
C THR A 65 -4.59 1.00 16.24
N CYS A 66 -4.72 -0.22 15.70
CA CYS A 66 -4.86 -0.43 14.25
C CYS A 66 -6.12 0.23 13.70
N GLU A 67 -7.27 0.12 14.39
CA GLU A 67 -8.52 0.79 14.00
C GLU A 67 -8.36 2.32 13.93
N SER A 68 -7.67 2.91 14.92
CA SER A 68 -7.36 4.34 14.90
C SER A 68 -6.51 4.73 13.68
N ARG A 69 -5.45 3.96 13.37
CA ARG A 69 -4.61 4.22 12.19
C ARG A 69 -5.36 4.02 10.87
N ILE A 70 -6.20 2.98 10.77
CA ILE A 70 -7.08 2.77 9.61
C ILE A 70 -7.95 4.00 9.38
N ASN A 71 -8.57 4.54 10.43
CA ASN A 71 -9.40 5.75 10.32
C ASN A 71 -8.58 6.95 9.84
N ILE A 72 -7.39 7.18 10.40
CA ILE A 72 -6.50 8.28 9.99
C ILE A 72 -6.10 8.15 8.51
N ILE A 73 -5.69 6.95 8.08
CA ILE A 73 -5.29 6.69 6.69
C ILE A 73 -6.50 6.88 5.75
N THR A 74 -7.67 6.36 6.12
CA THR A 74 -8.92 6.50 5.37
C THR A 74 -9.28 7.98 5.20
N SER A 75 -9.22 8.77 6.27
CA SER A 75 -9.43 10.23 6.19
C SER A 75 -8.39 10.91 5.31
N GLY A 76 -7.10 10.54 5.42
CA GLY A 76 -6.03 11.05 4.57
C GLY A 76 -6.26 10.75 3.09
N MET A 77 -6.67 9.52 2.75
CA MET A 77 -7.01 9.11 1.39
C MET A 77 -8.20 9.89 0.84
N ASN A 78 -9.25 10.08 1.64
CA ASN A 78 -10.42 10.86 1.23
C ASN A 78 -10.06 12.32 0.94
N ASN A 79 -9.24 12.94 1.78
CA ASN A 79 -8.77 14.31 1.59
C ASN A 79 -7.92 14.48 0.31
N LEU A 80 -7.25 13.41 -0.13
CA LEU A 80 -6.43 13.37 -1.35
C LEU A 80 -7.20 12.83 -2.57
N TYR A 81 -8.49 12.53 -2.43
CA TYR A 81 -9.33 11.92 -3.47
C TYR A 81 -8.80 10.59 -4.00
N ILE A 82 -8.17 9.79 -3.13
CA ILE A 82 -7.62 8.48 -3.46
C ILE A 82 -8.73 7.42 -3.26
N ARG A 83 -9.01 6.64 -4.31
CA ARG A 83 -9.97 5.52 -4.23
C ARG A 83 -9.44 4.38 -3.37
N GLN A 84 -10.28 3.87 -2.48
CA GLN A 84 -10.06 2.66 -1.69
C GLN A 84 -10.62 1.49 -2.52
N GLU A 85 -9.75 0.82 -3.27
CA GLU A 85 -10.10 -0.41 -4.00
C GLU A 85 -10.10 -1.63 -3.06
#